data_AF-A0A1F7QBR6-F1
#
_entry.id   AF-A0A1F7QBR6-F1
#
_cell.length_a   1.000
_cell.length_b   1.000
_cell.length_c   1.000
_cell.angle_alpha   90.00
_cell.angle_beta   90.00
_cell.angle_gamma   90.00
#
_symmetry.space_group_name_H-M   'P 1'
#
loop_
_entity.id
_entity.type
_entity.pdbx_description
1 polymer ?
#
loop_
_entity_poly.entity_id
_entity_poly.type
_entity_poly.pdbx_seq_one_letter_code
_entity_poly.pdbx_strand_id
1 'polypeptide(L)'
;MKGAWKLWGDLPEPVRRELRAIYRDLRREYRVPPSRLSRRLLKAAAEAWAVADAVSGEAAQVALARRGGRGRRPSAGQVRTAAKRQGLQLLTLREALGRLEALAGARRPPTPDELLDAANRAIAEDLARDGDE
;
A
#
# COMPACT_ATOMS: atom_id res chain seq x y z
N MET A 1 -19.49 -1.58 10.56
CA MET A 1 -18.02 -1.34 10.56
C MET A 1 -17.63 -0.13 11.44
N LYS A 2 -17.62 -0.25 12.78
CA LYS A 2 -17.34 0.88 13.71
C LYS A 2 -15.85 1.09 14.08
N GLY A 3 -14.94 0.21 13.65
CA GLY A 3 -13.56 0.18 14.15
C GLY A 3 -12.52 1.07 13.44
N ALA A 4 -12.70 1.40 12.15
CA ALA A 4 -11.72 2.21 11.41
C ALA A 4 -11.76 3.69 11.79
N TRP A 5 -12.90 4.16 12.30
CA TRP A 5 -13.13 5.58 12.60
C TRP A 5 -12.30 6.08 13.80
N LYS A 6 -11.90 5.19 14.71
CA LYS A 6 -11.04 5.48 15.87
C LYS A 6 -9.54 5.42 15.59
N LEU A 7 -9.08 4.98 14.42
CA LEU A 7 -7.65 4.72 14.18
C LEU A 7 -6.75 5.97 14.27
N TRP A 8 -7.32 7.14 14.01
CA TRP A 8 -6.66 8.45 13.99
C TRP A 8 -7.54 9.53 14.63
N GLY A 9 -8.28 9.16 15.68
CA GLY A 9 -9.24 10.06 16.32
C GLY A 9 -8.58 11.27 17.00
N ASP A 10 -7.29 11.17 17.28
CA ASP A 10 -6.40 12.16 17.88
C ASP A 10 -5.77 13.12 16.86
N LEU A 11 -5.76 12.78 15.57
CA LEU A 11 -5.15 13.63 14.53
C LEU A 11 -6.11 14.73 14.03
N PRO A 12 -5.59 15.87 13.53
CA PRO A 12 -6.40 16.90 12.88
C PRO A 12 -7.22 16.36 11.71
N GLU A 13 -8.41 16.93 11.48
CA GLU A 13 -9.36 16.43 10.48
C GLU A 13 -8.80 16.36 9.04
N PRO A 14 -7.98 17.31 8.54
CA PRO A 14 -7.39 17.20 7.20
C PRO A 14 -6.51 15.94 7.06
N VAL A 15 -5.59 15.73 8.01
CA VAL A 15 -4.68 14.59 8.04
C VAL A 15 -5.46 13.28 8.17
N ARG A 16 -6.47 13.28 9.04
CA ARG A 16 -7.34 12.12 9.25
C ARG A 16 -8.10 11.74 7.98
N ARG A 17 -8.62 12.71 7.24
CA ARG A 17 -9.35 12.49 5.98
C ARG A 17 -8.45 11.85 4.92
N GLU A 18 -7.23 12.36 4.80
CA GLU A 18 -6.21 11.85 3.89
C GLU A 18 -5.82 10.41 4.22
N LEU A 19 -5.45 10.13 5.47
CA LEU A 19 -5.10 8.78 5.92
C LEU A 19 -6.26 7.78 5.71
N ARG A 20 -7.50 8.22 5.93
CA ARG A 20 -8.70 7.41 5.64
C ARG A 20 -8.91 7.17 4.15
N ALA A 21 -8.51 8.08 3.26
CA ALA A 21 -8.55 7.86 1.82
C ALA A 21 -7.53 6.79 1.43
N ILE A 22 -6.25 7.00 1.79
CA ILE A 22 -5.16 6.04 1.53
C ILE A 22 -5.51 4.65 2.06
N TYR A 23 -6.01 4.56 3.30
CA TYR A 23 -6.43 3.29 3.89
C TYR A 23 -7.51 2.57 3.08
N ARG A 24 -8.52 3.31 2.58
CA ARG A 24 -9.60 2.74 1.77
C ARG A 24 -9.07 2.24 0.44
N ASP A 25 -8.18 3.00 -0.19
CA ASP A 25 -7.56 2.63 -1.46
C ASP A 25 -6.69 1.37 -1.29
N LEU A 26 -5.81 1.33 -0.27
CA LEU A 26 -4.99 0.15 0.04
C LEU A 26 -5.86 -1.09 0.35
N ARG A 27 -6.96 -0.91 1.09
CA ARG A 27 -7.87 -2.02 1.40
C ARG A 27 -8.58 -2.54 0.14
N ARG A 28 -8.96 -1.66 -0.78
CA ARG A 28 -9.59 -2.03 -2.05
C ARG A 28 -8.60 -2.77 -2.96
N GLU A 29 -7.39 -2.26 -3.05
CA GLU A 29 -6.33 -2.77 -3.92
C GLU A 29 -5.88 -4.17 -3.49
N TYR A 30 -5.40 -4.29 -2.25
CA TYR A 30 -4.83 -5.55 -1.76
C TYR A 30 -5.88 -6.56 -1.30
N ARG A 31 -7.17 -6.21 -1.31
CA ARG A 31 -8.31 -7.09 -0.92
C ARG A 31 -8.07 -7.91 0.36
N VAL A 32 -7.32 -7.34 1.31
CA VAL A 32 -6.86 -8.11 2.48
C VAL A 32 -8.03 -8.60 3.36
N PRO A 33 -7.93 -9.79 3.97
CA PRO A 33 -8.97 -10.32 4.85
C PRO A 33 -9.32 -9.34 5.97
N PRO A 34 -10.58 -9.30 6.46
CA PRO A 34 -11.00 -8.39 7.53
C PRO A 34 -10.53 -8.86 8.92
N SER A 35 -9.21 -9.01 9.12
CA SER A 35 -8.61 -9.43 10.38
C SER A 35 -8.10 -8.24 11.22
N ARG A 36 -7.79 -8.46 12.50
CA ARG A 36 -7.15 -7.45 13.35
C ARG A 36 -5.73 -7.12 12.84
N LEU A 37 -4.99 -8.13 12.37
CA LEU A 37 -3.65 -7.96 11.81
C LEU A 37 -3.69 -7.14 10.52
N SER A 38 -4.59 -7.47 9.60
CA SER A 38 -4.78 -6.73 8.34
C SER A 38 -5.08 -5.26 8.61
N ARG A 39 -5.93 -4.96 9.59
CA ARG A 39 -6.24 -3.57 9.98
C ARG A 39 -5.01 -2.82 10.50
N ARG A 40 -4.15 -3.46 11.29
CA ARG A 40 -2.90 -2.85 11.80
C ARG A 40 -1.91 -2.60 10.67
N LEU A 41 -1.75 -3.55 9.76
CA LEU A 41 -0.85 -3.42 8.61
C LEU A 41 -1.34 -2.35 7.62
N LEU A 42 -2.63 -2.31 7.33
CA LEU A 42 -3.22 -1.25 6.49
C LEU A 42 -3.03 0.14 7.12
N LYS A 43 -3.19 0.26 8.44
CA LYS A 43 -2.94 1.53 9.16
C LYS A 43 -1.48 1.95 9.00
N ALA A 44 -0.54 1.04 9.28
CA ALA A 44 0.89 1.32 9.19
C ALA A 44 1.32 1.68 7.77
N ALA A 45 0.80 0.98 6.75
CA ALA A 45 1.07 1.29 5.36
C ALA A 45 0.51 2.67 4.94
N ALA A 46 -0.69 3.03 5.40
CA ALA A 46 -1.25 4.36 5.13
C ALA A 46 -0.42 5.48 5.78
N GLU A 47 0.04 5.27 7.02
CA GLU A 47 0.93 6.22 7.71
C GLU A 47 2.30 6.33 7.00
N ALA A 48 2.90 5.20 6.63
CA ALA A 48 4.16 5.17 5.89
C ALA A 48 4.03 5.86 4.52
N TRP A 49 2.88 5.70 3.85
CA TRP A 49 2.61 6.37 2.59
C TRP A 49 2.57 7.88 2.75
N ALA A 50 1.80 8.38 3.72
CA ALA A 50 1.68 9.82 3.97
C ALA A 50 3.04 10.45 4.31
N VAL A 51 3.86 9.77 5.11
CA VAL A 51 5.23 10.24 5.43
C VAL A 51 6.13 10.22 4.19
N ALA A 52 6.09 9.15 3.38
CA ALA A 52 6.90 9.05 2.18
C ALA A 52 6.51 10.11 1.14
N ASP A 53 5.23 10.43 1.00
CA ASP A 53 4.73 11.48 0.10
C ASP A 53 5.22 12.87 0.55
N ALA A 54 5.04 13.21 1.84
CA ALA A 54 5.51 14.48 2.40
C ALA A 54 7.03 14.66 2.24
N VAL A 55 7.81 13.64 2.57
CA VAL A 55 9.28 13.68 2.45
C VAL A 55 9.73 13.74 0.98
N SER A 56 8.99 13.10 0.05
CA SER A 56 9.26 13.23 -1.38
C SER A 56 8.99 14.64 -1.88
N GLY A 57 7.91 15.27 -1.42
CA GLY A 57 7.59 16.67 -1.68
C GLY A 57 8.70 17.62 -1.21
N GLU A 58 9.16 17.45 0.04
CA GLU A 58 10.29 18.23 0.59
C GLU A 58 11.56 18.06 -0.25
N ALA A 59 11.93 16.82 -0.60
CA ALA A 59 13.11 16.54 -1.40
C ALA A 59 13.03 17.16 -2.79
N ALA A 60 11.86 17.10 -3.44
CA ALA A 60 11.61 17.74 -4.73
C ALA A 60 11.75 19.26 -4.64
N GLN A 61 11.17 19.90 -3.62
CA GLN A 61 11.29 21.34 -3.39
C GLN A 61 12.75 21.76 -3.20
N VAL A 62 13.51 21.02 -2.38
CA VAL A 62 14.94 21.27 -2.14
C VAL A 62 15.76 21.14 -3.43
N ALA A 63 15.47 20.13 -4.26
CA ALA A 63 16.14 19.94 -5.55
C ALA A 63 15.81 21.05 -6.55
N LEU A 64 14.54 21.45 -6.66
CA LEU A 64 14.07 22.53 -7.53
C LEU A 64 14.66 23.89 -7.11
N ALA A 65 14.66 24.19 -5.81
CA ALA A 65 15.23 25.41 -5.26
C ALA A 65 16.73 25.53 -5.60
N ARG A 66 17.47 24.41 -5.63
CA ARG A 66 18.87 24.41 -6.06
C ARG A 66 19.03 24.58 -7.58
N ARG A 67 18.18 23.96 -8.39
CA ARG A 67 18.27 24.01 -9.86
C ARG A 67 17.93 25.38 -10.44
N GLY A 68 16.91 26.06 -9.92
CA GLY A 68 16.41 27.29 -10.52
C GLY A 68 15.68 28.24 -9.57
N GLY A 69 15.71 28.00 -8.26
CA GLY A 69 15.01 28.83 -7.29
C GLY A 69 15.59 30.26 -7.19
N ARG A 70 14.69 31.24 -7.00
CA ARG A 70 15.06 32.59 -6.54
C ARG A 70 15.20 32.55 -5.01
N GLY A 71 16.29 33.10 -4.47
CA GLY A 71 16.57 33.14 -3.03
C GLY A 71 17.77 32.30 -2.59
N ARG A 72 17.84 31.95 -1.29
CA ARG A 72 18.94 31.17 -0.71
C ARG A 72 18.96 29.76 -1.29
N ARG A 73 19.98 29.43 -2.07
CA ARG A 73 20.13 28.11 -2.69
C ARG A 73 20.56 27.05 -1.65
N PRO A 74 19.89 25.90 -1.58
CA PRO A 74 20.33 24.79 -0.75
C PRO A 74 21.71 24.29 -1.15
N SER A 75 22.54 23.96 -0.17
CA SER A 75 23.87 23.38 -0.40
C SER A 75 23.75 21.97 -0.99
N ALA A 76 24.81 21.49 -1.64
CA ALA A 76 24.85 20.10 -2.13
C ALA A 76 24.70 19.08 -0.99
N GLY A 77 25.16 19.41 0.23
CA GLY A 77 24.93 18.62 1.43
C GLY A 77 23.45 18.51 1.79
N GLN A 78 22.72 19.64 1.77
CA GLN A 78 21.29 19.66 2.08
C GLN A 78 20.47 18.85 1.07
N VAL A 79 20.78 18.95 -0.22
CA VAL A 79 20.12 18.12 -1.25
C VAL A 79 20.39 16.64 -1.03
N ARG A 80 21.66 16.26 -0.73
CA ARG A 80 22.01 14.87 -0.43
C ARG A 80 21.28 14.34 0.81
N THR A 81 21.17 15.13 1.87
CA THR A 81 20.44 14.75 3.09
C THR A 81 18.95 14.55 2.81
N ALA A 82 18.32 15.45 2.05
CA ALA A 82 16.90 15.31 1.67
C ALA A 82 16.66 14.05 0.83
N ALA A 83 17.51 13.80 -0.17
CA ALA A 83 17.45 12.59 -0.99
C ALA A 83 17.65 11.30 -0.17
N LYS A 84 18.58 11.29 0.79
CA LYS A 84 18.77 10.14 1.70
C LYS A 84 17.55 9.88 2.56
N ARG A 85 16.95 10.94 3.14
CA ARG A 85 15.74 10.82 3.95
C ARG A 85 14.58 10.26 3.10
N GLN A 86 14.40 10.76 1.88
CA GLN A 86 13.42 10.23 0.94
C GLN A 86 13.64 8.75 0.66
N GLY A 87 14.88 8.35 0.34
CA GLY A 87 15.22 6.95 0.12
C GLY A 87 14.85 6.04 1.29
N LEU A 88 15.14 6.46 2.53
CA LEU A 88 14.79 5.69 3.73
C LEU A 88 13.28 5.50 3.89
N GLN A 89 12.48 6.56 3.69
CA GLN A 89 11.03 6.46 3.82
C GLN A 89 10.39 5.62 2.71
N LEU A 90 10.92 5.67 1.49
CA LEU A 90 10.47 4.79 0.40
C LEU A 90 10.76 3.31 0.70
N LEU A 91 11.88 2.99 1.37
CA LEU A 91 12.16 1.63 1.84
C LEU A 91 11.15 1.17 2.89
N THR A 92 10.84 2.03 3.88
CA THR A 92 9.83 1.73 4.90
C THR A 92 8.46 1.50 4.28
N LEU A 93 8.06 2.33 3.31
CA LEU A 93 6.82 2.15 2.57
C LEU A 93 6.80 0.82 1.81
N ARG A 94 7.89 0.51 1.08
CA ARG A 94 8.02 -0.76 0.34
C ARG A 94 7.88 -1.97 1.25
N GLU A 95 8.50 -1.95 2.42
CA GLU A 95 8.38 -3.04 3.40
C GLU A 95 6.94 -3.19 3.92
N ALA A 96 6.27 -2.08 4.22
CA ALA A 96 4.87 -2.09 4.66
C ALA A 96 3.92 -2.64 3.59
N LEU A 97 4.12 -2.27 2.33
CA LEU A 97 3.35 -2.78 1.19
C LEU A 97 3.64 -4.26 0.93
N GLY A 98 4.91 -4.70 1.01
CA GLY A 98 5.25 -6.11 0.84
C GLY A 98 4.60 -7.01 1.89
N ARG A 99 4.44 -6.54 3.13
CA ARG A 99 3.67 -7.26 4.17
C ARG A 99 2.19 -7.34 3.86
N LEU A 100 1.61 -6.29 3.26
CA LEU A 100 0.21 -6.30 2.82
C LEU A 100 0.00 -7.26 1.65
N GLU A 101 0.91 -7.24 0.69
CA GLU A 101 0.90 -8.14 -0.47
C GLU A 101 1.03 -9.60 -0.05
N ALA A 102 1.97 -9.91 0.85
CA ALA A 102 2.10 -11.24 1.41
C ALA A 102 0.79 -11.70 2.09
N LEU A 103 0.13 -10.80 2.83
CA LEU A 103 -1.15 -11.11 3.48
C LEU A 103 -2.31 -11.26 2.49
N ALA A 104 -2.30 -10.51 1.39
CA ALA A 104 -3.26 -10.63 0.30
C ALA A 104 -3.11 -11.96 -0.44
N GLY A 105 -1.86 -12.39 -0.70
CA GLY A 105 -1.54 -13.67 -1.33
C GLY A 105 -1.72 -14.88 -0.41
N ALA A 106 -1.63 -14.71 0.91
CA ALA A 106 -1.60 -15.82 1.87
C ALA A 106 -2.91 -16.59 2.06
N ARG A 107 -4.04 -16.18 1.46
CA ARG A 107 -5.29 -16.94 1.25
C ARG A 107 -6.40 -15.97 0.85
N ARG A 108 -6.58 -15.73 -0.45
CA ARG A 108 -7.91 -15.37 -0.95
C ARG A 108 -8.71 -16.69 -1.08
N PRO A 109 -9.82 -16.88 -0.35
CA PRO A 109 -10.74 -17.96 -0.67
C PRO A 109 -11.21 -17.79 -2.12
N PRO A 110 -11.22 -18.85 -2.94
CA PRO A 110 -11.68 -18.77 -4.32
C PRO A 110 -13.12 -18.26 -4.34
N THR A 111 -13.41 -17.39 -5.30
CA THR A 111 -14.77 -16.92 -5.57
C THR A 111 -15.65 -18.06 -6.07
N PRO A 112 -16.98 -17.95 -5.97
CA PRO A 112 -17.89 -18.95 -6.52
C PRO A 112 -17.62 -19.25 -8.00
N ASP A 113 -17.29 -18.24 -8.80
CA ASP A 113 -16.94 -18.41 -10.22
C ASP A 113 -15.62 -19.19 -10.38
N GLU A 114 -14.59 -18.86 -9.59
CA GLU A 114 -13.31 -19.60 -9.58
C GLU A 114 -13.48 -21.05 -9.13
N LEU A 115 -14.44 -21.33 -8.23
CA LEU A 115 -14.81 -22.69 -7.80
C LEU A 115 -15.54 -23.46 -8.90
N LEU A 116 -16.48 -22.81 -9.60
CA LEU A 116 -17.21 -23.39 -10.74
C LEU A 116 -16.26 -23.69 -11.90
N ASP A 117 -15.34 -22.79 -12.23
CA ASP A 117 -14.34 -23.00 -13.27
C ASP A 117 -13.37 -24.13 -12.93
N ALA A 118 -13.00 -24.28 -11.65
CA ALA A 118 -12.20 -25.41 -11.19
C ALA A 118 -12.96 -26.74 -11.29
N ALA A 119 -14.24 -26.76 -10.89
CA ALA A 119 -15.08 -27.95 -10.99
C ALA A 119 -15.30 -28.37 -12.46
N ASN A 120 -15.60 -27.42 -13.34
CA ASN A 120 -15.81 -27.68 -14.76
C ASN A 120 -14.55 -28.20 -15.45
N ARG A 121 -13.36 -27.69 -15.10
CA ARG A 121 -12.08 -28.24 -15.58
C ARG A 121 -11.86 -29.66 -15.11
N ALA A 122 -12.09 -29.94 -13.83
CA ALA A 122 -11.93 -31.29 -13.28
C ALA A 122 -12.86 -32.30 -13.97
N ILE A 123 -14.12 -31.92 -14.22
CA ILE A 123 -15.08 -32.76 -14.95
C ILE A 123 -14.63 -33.00 -16.39
N ALA A 124 -14.14 -31.96 -17.08
CA ALA A 124 -13.66 -32.09 -18.45
C ALA A 124 -12.40 -32.98 -18.55
N GLU A 125 -11.51 -32.90 -17.56
CA GLU A 125 -10.31 -33.75 -17.46
C GLU A 125 -10.66 -35.21 -17.16
N ASP A 126 -11.68 -35.46 -16.35
CA ASP A 126 -12.19 -36.80 -16.04
C ASP A 126 -12.84 -37.44 -17.28
N LEU A 127 -13.71 -36.70 -17.98
CA LEU A 127 -14.36 -37.15 -19.21
C LEU A 127 -13.37 -37.39 -20.35
N ALA A 128 -12.29 -36.62 -20.43
CA ALA A 128 -11.22 -36.85 -21.41
C ALA A 128 -10.41 -38.11 -21.11
N ARG A 129 -10.36 -38.54 -19.84
CA ARG A 129 -9.63 -39.73 -19.40
C ARG A 129 -10.41 -41.02 -19.67
N ASP A 130 -11.73 -40.96 -19.54
CA ASP A 130 -12.64 -42.10 -19.79
C ASP A 130 -12.93 -42.34 -21.28
N GLY A 131 -12.61 -41.39 -22.16
CA GLY A 131 -12.82 -41.51 -23.62
C GLY A 131 -11.66 -42.16 -24.39
N ASP A 132 -10.52 -42.40 -23.73
CA ASP A 132 -9.31 -43.00 -24.31
C ASP A 132 -9.12 -44.50 -23.94
N GLU A 133 -10.07 -45.10 -23.20
CA GLU A 133 -10.20 -46.56 -22.97
C GLU A 133 -11.20 -47.22 -23.94
#